data_AF-A0A1I2H7U0-F1
#
_entry.id   AF-A0A1I2H7U0-F1
#
_cell.length_a   1.000
_cell.length_b   1.000
_cell.length_c   1.000
_cell.angle_alpha   90.00
_cell.angle_beta   90.00
_cell.angle_gamma   90.00
#
_symmetry.space_group_name_H-M   'P 1'
#
loop_
_entity.id
_entity.type
_entity.pdbx_description
1 polymer ?
#
loop_
_entity_poly.entity_id
_entity_poly.type
_entity_poly.pdbx_seq_one_letter_code
_entity_poly.pdbx_strand_id
1 'polypeptide(L)'
;MKMRWLGWLGVALWVAGCTDGDVRLVKDSVWNAMPDTTIGKALDTRQACAKTEWRAFDDDRERRIVEYRCEYRDARAHFEKSTQQQIQAHQKDGAFQIEQLQAMLATERERLQQQQARVDERARLAESSRQDEGEEFFRSWMTADLERLTRMADCRDFRIEALRGHGDLGDLQAAAAACTRGEAWAMAAYPRLHAGRITQLKRNLAELQGRERSRLADLQAGQEWEQQQLAELQAEVQKMEAELGPEQERARAETAARVALATARLEDFQHVHEITQWSVVHGSVVHVASVVEIQFRGQQYRGNLGEKGVILQAQANADGLSPWAVLVLDSLWPQYKLPDKGAIKL
;
A
#
# COMPACT_ATOMS: atom_id res chain seq x y z
N MET A 1 -3.62 7.23 73.98
CA MET A 1 -4.18 5.98 74.52
C MET A 1 -3.13 4.89 74.39
N LYS A 2 -2.74 4.26 75.51
CA LYS A 2 -1.82 3.13 75.56
C LYS A 2 -2.62 1.85 75.33
N MET A 3 -2.25 1.04 74.34
CA MET A 3 -2.75 -0.33 74.24
C MET A 3 -1.57 -1.28 74.05
N ARG A 4 -1.22 -1.93 75.17
CA ARG A 4 -0.40 -3.12 75.25
C ARG A 4 -1.23 -4.27 74.71
N TRP A 5 -0.72 -5.05 73.76
CA TRP A 5 -1.25 -6.38 73.45
C TRP A 5 -0.12 -7.40 73.45
N LEU A 6 -0.45 -8.54 74.04
CA LEU A 6 0.46 -9.59 74.47
C LEU A 6 1.11 -10.31 73.29
N GLY A 7 2.36 -10.72 73.54
CA GLY A 7 3.11 -11.57 72.65
C GLY A 7 2.47 -12.95 72.48
N TRP A 8 2.58 -13.43 71.25
CA TRP A 8 2.56 -14.85 70.91
C TRP A 8 3.90 -15.14 70.25
N LEU A 9 4.82 -15.69 71.04
CA LEU A 9 6.08 -16.25 70.58
C LEU A 9 5.76 -17.62 69.96
N GLY A 10 5.29 -17.62 68.72
CA GLY A 10 5.17 -18.81 67.90
C GLY A 10 6.54 -19.18 67.38
N VAL A 11 7.21 -20.13 68.03
CA VAL A 11 8.42 -20.77 67.51
C VAL A 11 8.01 -21.60 66.29
N ALA A 12 8.09 -20.98 65.11
CA ALA A 12 8.12 -21.72 63.86
C ALA A 12 9.48 -22.43 63.76
N LEU A 13 9.51 -23.69 64.17
CA LEU A 13 10.57 -24.61 63.78
C LEU A 13 10.53 -24.72 62.25
N TRP A 14 11.44 -24.02 61.58
CA TRP A 14 11.81 -24.33 60.21
C TRP A 14 12.54 -25.67 60.24
N VAL A 15 11.86 -26.73 59.84
CA VAL A 15 12.49 -28.01 59.53
C VAL A 15 13.35 -27.79 58.28
N ALA A 16 14.62 -27.44 58.49
CA ALA A 16 15.66 -27.52 57.47
C ALA A 16 15.98 -29.00 57.21
N GLY A 17 15.07 -29.70 56.54
CA GLY A 17 15.25 -31.09 56.13
C GLY A 17 16.09 -31.18 54.85
N CYS A 18 17.30 -31.73 54.95
CA CYS A 18 18.06 -32.44 53.91
C CYS A 18 17.87 -32.03 52.43
N THR A 19 17.86 -30.73 52.11
CA THR A 19 17.69 -30.25 50.72
C THR A 19 18.89 -30.56 49.83
N ASP A 20 20.08 -30.72 50.40
CA ASP A 20 21.32 -30.90 49.65
C ASP A 20 21.49 -32.32 49.07
N GLY A 21 20.83 -33.32 49.66
CA GLY A 21 20.97 -34.72 49.23
C GLY A 21 20.40 -34.97 47.84
N ASP A 22 19.20 -34.45 47.56
CA ASP A 22 18.53 -34.63 46.28
C ASP A 22 19.21 -33.82 45.16
N VAL A 23 19.62 -32.58 45.46
CA VAL A 23 20.40 -31.75 44.53
C VAL A 23 21.69 -32.46 44.15
N ARG A 24 22.41 -33.01 45.14
CA ARG A 24 23.64 -33.76 44.89
C ARG A 24 23.39 -35.01 44.05
N LEU A 25 22.33 -35.77 44.34
CA LEU A 25 21.96 -36.96 43.55
C LEU A 25 21.75 -36.61 42.08
N VAL A 26 21.04 -35.52 41.78
CA VAL A 26 20.84 -35.06 40.39
C VAL A 26 22.15 -34.57 39.78
N LYS A 27 22.95 -33.79 40.51
CA LYS A 27 24.26 -33.31 40.03
C LYS A 27 25.24 -34.43 39.71
N ASP A 28 25.22 -35.52 40.48
CA ASP A 28 26.10 -36.68 40.33
C ASP A 28 25.58 -37.67 39.26
N SER A 29 24.33 -37.53 38.81
CA SER A 29 23.75 -38.33 37.72
C SER A 29 24.34 -37.96 36.36
N VAL A 30 24.16 -38.84 35.36
CA VAL A 30 24.61 -38.63 33.97
C VAL A 30 23.41 -38.67 33.01
N TRP A 31 23.47 -37.92 31.92
CA TRP A 31 22.52 -38.09 30.83
C TRP A 31 22.93 -39.27 29.95
N ASN A 32 21.96 -40.02 29.43
CA ASN A 32 22.24 -41.11 28.47
C ASN A 32 22.99 -40.60 27.22
N ALA A 33 22.75 -39.35 26.81
CA ALA A 33 23.41 -38.72 25.67
C ALA A 33 24.82 -38.15 25.99
N MET A 34 25.22 -38.12 27.27
CA MET A 34 26.51 -37.62 27.76
C MET A 34 27.00 -38.46 28.95
N PRO A 35 27.35 -39.75 28.75
CA PRO A 35 27.70 -40.64 29.87
C PRO A 35 29.02 -40.27 30.56
N ASP A 36 29.91 -39.55 29.89
CA ASP A 36 31.26 -39.22 30.38
C ASP A 36 31.32 -37.97 31.29
N THR A 37 30.19 -37.32 31.53
CA THR A 37 30.11 -36.15 32.42
C THR A 37 28.86 -36.18 33.26
N THR A 38 28.95 -35.72 34.50
CA THR A 38 27.78 -35.56 35.35
C THR A 38 26.98 -34.34 34.93
N ILE A 39 25.67 -34.35 35.21
CA ILE A 39 24.75 -33.24 34.95
C ILE A 39 25.25 -31.97 35.64
N GLY A 40 25.68 -32.08 36.90
CA GLY A 40 26.20 -30.95 37.67
C GLY A 40 27.43 -30.34 36.99
N LYS A 41 28.40 -31.15 36.57
CA LYS A 41 29.59 -30.66 35.86
C LYS A 41 29.22 -30.02 34.53
N ALA A 42 28.28 -30.59 33.78
CA ALA A 42 27.87 -30.07 32.47
C ALA A 42 27.08 -28.76 32.55
N LEU A 43 26.35 -28.52 33.65
CA LEU A 43 25.50 -27.34 33.83
C LEU A 43 26.18 -26.23 34.62
N ASP A 44 26.90 -26.56 35.70
CA ASP A 44 27.54 -25.56 36.58
C ASP A 44 28.66 -24.77 35.89
N THR A 45 29.27 -25.30 34.82
CA THR A 45 30.38 -24.65 34.12
C THR A 45 29.96 -23.92 32.83
N ARG A 46 28.66 -23.76 32.57
CA ARG A 46 28.18 -23.20 31.29
C ARG A 46 28.50 -21.71 31.17
N GLN A 47 29.28 -21.39 30.15
CA GLN A 47 29.70 -20.00 29.87
C GLN A 47 28.53 -19.09 29.47
N ALA A 48 27.49 -19.64 28.83
CA ALA A 48 26.26 -18.93 28.49
C ALA A 48 25.47 -18.39 29.70
N CYS A 49 25.73 -18.90 30.91
CA CYS A 49 25.04 -18.49 32.13
C CYS A 49 25.81 -17.35 32.82
N ALA A 50 25.09 -16.29 33.20
CA ALA A 50 25.60 -15.25 34.10
C ALA A 50 25.55 -15.74 35.56
N LYS A 51 24.49 -16.46 35.91
CA LYS A 51 24.29 -17.05 37.24
C LYS A 51 23.62 -18.42 37.10
N THR A 52 24.00 -19.34 37.98
CA THR A 52 23.36 -20.65 38.12
C THR A 52 22.87 -20.86 39.55
N GLU A 53 21.72 -21.51 39.69
CA GLU A 53 21.12 -21.83 40.98
C GLU A 53 20.51 -23.24 40.96
N TRP A 54 20.56 -23.91 42.10
CA TRP A 54 19.94 -25.21 42.31
C TRP A 54 19.06 -25.15 43.55
N ARG A 55 17.88 -25.77 43.46
CA ARG A 55 16.98 -25.90 44.61
C ARG A 55 16.20 -27.20 44.53
N ALA A 56 15.78 -27.70 45.69
CA ALA A 56 14.85 -28.82 45.81
C ALA A 56 13.57 -28.34 46.51
N PHE A 57 12.41 -28.80 46.03
CA PHE A 57 11.11 -28.51 46.60
C PHE A 57 10.12 -29.64 46.28
N ASP A 58 9.01 -29.69 47.02
CA ASP A 58 7.91 -30.62 46.75
C ASP A 58 6.85 -29.91 45.92
N ASP A 59 6.37 -30.55 44.85
CA ASP A 59 5.31 -29.99 44.01
C ASP A 59 3.90 -30.23 44.59
N ASP A 60 2.87 -29.81 43.86
CA ASP A 60 1.46 -29.96 44.24
C ASP A 60 1.01 -31.42 44.38
N ARG A 61 1.82 -32.37 43.91
CA ARG A 61 1.58 -33.82 43.96
C ARG A 61 2.52 -34.52 44.92
N GLU A 62 3.14 -33.77 45.83
CA GLU A 62 4.10 -34.28 46.83
C GLU A 62 5.30 -35.01 46.19
N ARG A 63 5.64 -34.66 44.93
CA ARG A 63 6.82 -35.21 44.28
C ARG A 63 8.00 -34.32 44.59
N ARG A 64 9.13 -34.94 44.93
CA ARG A 64 10.40 -34.23 45.11
C ARG A 64 10.93 -33.77 43.75
N ILE A 65 11.02 -32.46 43.57
CA ILE A 65 11.55 -31.80 42.36
C ILE A 65 12.88 -31.13 42.69
N VAL A 66 13.87 -31.38 41.85
CA VAL A 66 15.13 -30.63 41.81
C VAL A 66 15.11 -29.73 40.58
N GLU A 67 15.31 -28.43 40.78
CA GLU A 67 15.34 -27.42 39.73
C GLU A 67 16.73 -26.82 39.60
N TYR A 68 17.24 -26.82 38.37
CA TYR A 68 18.35 -26.01 37.91
C TYR A 68 17.81 -24.74 37.24
N ARG A 69 18.40 -23.60 37.57
CA ARG A 69 18.12 -22.32 36.93
C ARG A 69 19.41 -21.70 36.41
N CYS A 70 19.41 -21.27 35.16
CA CYS A 70 20.48 -20.50 34.53
C CYS A 70 19.94 -19.17 34.02
N GLU A 71 20.50 -18.05 34.48
CA GLU A 71 20.23 -16.73 33.89
C GLU A 71 21.15 -16.51 32.70
N TYR A 72 20.60 -16.29 31.50
CA TYR A 72 21.40 -16.11 30.30
C TYR A 72 22.13 -14.76 30.29
N ARG A 73 23.44 -14.81 30.05
CA ARG A 73 24.30 -13.63 30.01
C ARG A 73 23.97 -12.66 28.87
N ASP A 74 23.82 -13.19 27.66
CA ASP A 74 23.74 -12.37 26.44
C ASP A 74 22.30 -12.15 25.94
N ALA A 75 21.29 -12.51 26.74
CA ALA A 75 19.89 -12.38 26.32
C ALA A 75 19.50 -10.92 26.06
N ARG A 76 19.98 -9.98 26.88
CA ARG A 76 19.75 -8.54 26.67
C ARG A 76 20.32 -8.07 25.33
N ALA A 77 21.58 -8.39 25.04
CA ALA A 77 22.25 -8.00 23.80
C ALA A 77 21.54 -8.57 22.56
N HIS A 78 21.05 -9.81 22.64
CA HIS A 78 20.22 -10.41 21.59
C HIS A 78 18.96 -9.59 21.31
N PHE A 79 18.20 -9.26 22.35
CA PHE A 79 16.96 -8.50 22.19
C PHE A 79 17.18 -7.02 21.83
N GLU A 80 18.28 -6.40 22.27
CA GLU A 80 18.67 -5.05 21.83
C GLU A 80 18.89 -5.02 20.32
N LYS A 81 19.66 -5.98 19.80
CA LYS A 81 19.90 -6.11 18.35
C LYS A 81 18.61 -6.37 17.58
N SER A 82 17.80 -7.32 18.04
CA SER A 82 16.52 -7.66 17.39
C SER A 82 15.55 -6.48 17.40
N THR A 83 15.45 -5.76 18.52
CA THR A 83 14.61 -4.56 18.65
C THR A 83 15.08 -3.44 17.72
N GLN A 84 16.38 -3.20 17.64
CA GLN A 84 16.93 -2.18 16.75
C GLN A 84 16.63 -2.49 15.27
N GLN A 85 16.73 -3.76 14.87
CA GLN A 85 16.36 -4.20 13.52
C GLN A 85 14.86 -4.00 13.25
N GLN A 86 13.99 -4.33 14.22
CA GLN A 86 12.55 -4.10 14.10
C GLN A 86 12.20 -2.62 13.98
N ILE A 87 12.81 -1.75 14.80
CA ILE A 87 12.61 -0.30 14.72
C ILE A 87 13.00 0.23 13.35
N GLN A 88 14.17 -0.16 12.84
CA GLN A 88 14.62 0.24 11.50
C GLN A 88 13.68 -0.26 10.40
N ALA A 89 13.17 -1.49 10.51
CA ALA A 89 12.21 -2.03 9.56
C ALA A 89 10.90 -1.22 9.58
N HIS A 90 10.33 -0.96 10.77
CA HIS A 90 9.11 -0.15 10.90
C HIS A 90 9.28 1.28 10.35
N GLN A 91 10.43 1.91 10.60
CA GLN A 91 10.74 3.24 10.06
C GLN A 91 10.83 3.23 8.53
N LYS A 92 11.47 2.21 7.94
CA LYS A 92 11.54 2.06 6.49
C LYS A 92 10.18 1.81 5.87
N ASP A 93 9.38 0.90 6.46
CA ASP A 93 8.04 0.58 5.99
C ASP A 93 7.13 1.82 6.01
N GLY A 94 7.15 2.58 7.12
CA GLY A 94 6.38 3.81 7.25
C GLY A 94 6.80 4.91 6.27
N ALA A 95 8.12 5.09 6.05
CA ALA A 95 8.63 6.03 5.06
C ALA A 95 8.21 5.64 3.64
N PHE A 96 8.31 4.35 3.31
CA PHE A 96 7.90 3.81 2.02
C PHE A 96 6.40 4.01 1.76
N GLN A 97 5.54 3.79 2.76
CA GLN A 97 4.10 4.04 2.63
C GLN A 97 3.79 5.51 2.31
N ILE A 98 4.47 6.45 2.98
CA ILE A 98 4.32 7.88 2.71
C ILE A 98 4.79 8.23 1.29
N GLU A 99 5.91 7.67 0.87
CA GLU A 99 6.45 7.85 -0.49
C GLU A 99 5.46 7.33 -1.56
N GLN A 100 4.85 6.16 -1.34
CA GLN A 100 3.84 5.61 -2.24
C GLN A 100 2.62 6.54 -2.39
N LEU A 101 2.10 7.08 -1.29
CA LEU A 101 0.97 8.03 -1.34
C LEU A 101 1.33 9.28 -2.15
N GLN A 102 2.55 9.80 -1.97
CA GLN A 102 3.03 10.96 -2.73
C GLN A 102 3.22 10.63 -4.22
N ALA A 103 3.75 9.45 -4.54
CA ALA A 103 3.94 9.00 -5.92
C ALA A 103 2.61 8.79 -6.65
N MET A 104 1.60 8.22 -5.96
CA MET A 104 0.25 8.09 -6.50
C MET A 104 -0.34 9.46 -6.84
N LEU A 105 -0.29 10.42 -5.91
CA LEU A 105 -0.77 11.78 -6.18
C LEU A 105 0.02 12.47 -7.31
N ALA A 106 1.33 12.27 -7.38
CA ALA A 106 2.15 12.83 -8.46
C ALA A 106 1.73 12.28 -9.84
N THR A 107 1.42 10.98 -9.91
CA THR A 107 0.96 10.32 -11.13
C THR A 107 -0.40 10.87 -11.57
N GLU A 108 -1.35 11.04 -10.66
CA GLU A 108 -2.66 11.61 -11.00
C GLU A 108 -2.57 13.10 -11.37
N ARG A 109 -1.65 13.86 -10.76
CA ARG A 109 -1.35 15.24 -11.17
C ARG A 109 -0.79 15.31 -12.59
N GLU A 110 0.09 14.38 -12.97
CA GLU A 110 0.61 14.30 -14.34
C GLU A 110 -0.52 13.97 -15.33
N ARG A 111 -1.36 12.99 -15.00
CA ARG A 111 -2.53 12.64 -15.80
C ARG A 111 -3.48 13.82 -15.97
N LEU A 112 -3.70 14.61 -14.90
CA LEU A 112 -4.49 15.83 -14.94
C LEU A 112 -3.90 16.88 -15.90
N GLN A 113 -2.58 17.09 -15.85
CA GLN A 113 -1.90 18.01 -16.77
C GLN A 113 -2.01 17.56 -18.22
N GLN A 114 -1.85 16.26 -18.48
CA GLN A 114 -2.02 15.70 -19.83
C GLN A 114 -3.45 15.88 -20.34
N GLN A 115 -4.46 15.62 -19.50
CA GLN A 115 -5.86 15.81 -19.87
C GLN A 115 -6.21 17.29 -20.11
N GLN A 116 -5.66 18.21 -19.30
CA GLN A 116 -5.80 19.65 -19.53
C GLN A 116 -5.22 20.05 -20.90
N ALA A 117 -4.02 19.56 -21.23
CA ALA A 117 -3.39 19.85 -22.53
C ALA A 117 -4.23 19.33 -23.70
N ARG A 118 -4.89 18.17 -23.55
CA ARG A 118 -5.83 17.64 -24.57
C ARG A 118 -7.03 18.56 -24.78
N VAL A 119 -7.65 19.02 -23.70
CA VAL A 119 -8.77 19.96 -23.74
C VAL A 119 -8.35 21.27 -24.42
N ASP A 120 -7.19 21.81 -24.05
CA ASP A 120 -6.67 23.06 -24.61
C ASP A 120 -6.38 22.93 -26.11
N GLU A 121 -5.77 21.82 -26.54
CA GLU A 121 -5.50 21.56 -27.95
C GLU A 121 -6.79 21.40 -28.75
N ARG A 122 -7.78 20.69 -28.21
CA ARG A 122 -9.08 20.53 -28.87
C ARG A 122 -9.82 21.86 -29.00
N ALA A 123 -9.74 22.71 -27.98
CA ALA A 123 -10.29 24.06 -28.04
C ALA A 123 -9.61 24.92 -29.13
N ARG A 124 -8.28 24.80 -29.29
CA ARG A 124 -7.53 25.48 -30.37
C ARG A 124 -7.94 24.99 -31.75
N LEU A 125 -8.07 23.67 -31.93
CA LEU A 125 -8.52 23.07 -33.21
C LEU A 125 -9.96 23.47 -33.55
N ALA A 126 -10.83 23.57 -32.54
CA ALA A 126 -12.20 24.02 -32.74
C ALA A 126 -12.25 25.49 -33.18
N GLU A 127 -11.41 26.35 -32.58
CA GLU A 127 -11.33 27.76 -32.96
C GLU A 127 -10.70 27.95 -34.36
N SER A 128 -9.64 27.22 -34.70
CA SER A 128 -9.06 27.27 -36.05
C SER A 128 -10.03 26.77 -37.11
N SER A 129 -10.84 25.76 -36.80
CA SER A 129 -11.89 25.26 -37.71
C SER A 129 -13.01 26.27 -37.93
N ARG A 130 -13.31 27.15 -36.96
CA ARG A 130 -14.26 28.25 -37.15
C ARG A 130 -13.69 29.36 -38.04
N GLN A 131 -12.38 29.50 -38.05
CA GLN A 131 -11.65 30.50 -38.85
C GLN A 131 -11.24 29.97 -40.23
N ASP A 132 -11.72 28.80 -40.66
CA ASP A 132 -11.44 28.23 -41.98
C ASP A 132 -12.12 29.06 -43.08
N GLU A 133 -11.41 30.09 -43.55
CA GLU A 133 -11.86 31.03 -44.57
C GLU A 133 -12.18 30.34 -45.91
N GLY A 134 -11.64 29.14 -46.17
CA GLY A 134 -11.81 28.42 -47.43
C GLY A 134 -13.24 27.93 -47.65
N GLU A 135 -13.84 27.29 -46.64
CA GLU A 135 -15.24 26.83 -46.70
C GLU A 135 -16.22 28.00 -46.69
N GLU A 136 -15.96 29.04 -45.90
CA GLU A 136 -16.78 30.26 -45.89
C GLU A 136 -16.74 30.98 -47.23
N PHE A 137 -15.55 31.13 -47.83
CA PHE A 137 -15.37 31.71 -49.15
C PHE A 137 -16.14 30.93 -50.21
N PHE A 138 -16.03 29.60 -50.23
CA PHE A 138 -16.73 28.75 -51.21
C PHE A 138 -18.26 28.83 -51.04
N ARG A 139 -18.76 28.83 -49.81
CA ARG A 139 -20.18 29.01 -49.49
C ARG A 139 -20.71 30.37 -49.95
N SER A 140 -19.98 31.44 -49.64
CA SER A 140 -20.32 32.81 -50.05
C SER A 140 -20.37 32.94 -51.57
N TRP A 141 -19.37 32.38 -52.24
CA TRP A 141 -19.30 32.33 -53.70
C TRP A 141 -20.50 31.59 -54.32
N MET A 142 -20.80 30.36 -53.89
CA MET A 142 -21.95 29.60 -54.42
C MET A 142 -23.28 30.29 -54.16
N THR A 143 -23.43 30.96 -53.01
CA THR A 143 -24.63 31.73 -52.67
C THR A 143 -24.81 32.89 -53.66
N ALA A 144 -23.75 33.63 -53.95
CA ALA A 144 -23.77 34.71 -54.92
C ALA A 144 -24.09 34.21 -56.35
N ASP A 145 -23.51 33.08 -56.78
CA ASP A 145 -23.79 32.51 -58.11
C ASP A 145 -25.23 31.99 -58.21
N LEU A 146 -25.77 31.40 -57.14
CA LEU A 146 -27.18 31.00 -57.07
C LEU A 146 -28.12 32.21 -57.21
N GLU A 147 -27.85 33.31 -56.51
CA GLU A 147 -28.63 34.56 -56.63
C GLU A 147 -28.54 35.17 -58.03
N ARG A 148 -27.36 35.14 -58.65
CA ARG A 148 -27.14 35.66 -60.00
C ARG A 148 -27.87 34.80 -61.04
N LEU A 149 -27.73 33.47 -60.98
CA LEU A 149 -28.45 32.55 -61.86
C LEU A 149 -29.96 32.69 -61.70
N THR A 150 -30.46 32.83 -60.47
CA THR A 150 -31.90 33.01 -60.21
C THR A 150 -32.45 34.30 -60.86
N ARG A 151 -31.63 35.36 -60.95
CA ARG A 151 -31.99 36.60 -61.65
C ARG A 151 -31.92 36.48 -63.18
N MET A 152 -31.02 35.65 -63.71
CA MET A 152 -30.89 35.38 -65.15
C MET A 152 -31.86 34.29 -65.61
N ALA A 153 -33.17 34.51 -65.43
CA ALA A 153 -34.17 33.52 -65.79
C ALA A 153 -34.42 33.44 -67.31
N ASP A 154 -34.13 34.52 -68.05
CA ASP A 154 -34.21 34.57 -69.51
C ASP A 154 -32.83 34.28 -70.14
N CYS A 155 -32.83 33.53 -71.24
CA CYS A 155 -31.61 33.21 -71.98
C CYS A 155 -30.89 34.45 -72.53
N ARG A 156 -31.59 35.57 -72.73
CA ARG A 156 -31.04 36.86 -73.15
C ARG A 156 -30.25 37.56 -72.05
N ASP A 157 -30.56 37.28 -70.80
CA ASP A 157 -29.93 37.88 -69.62
C ASP A 157 -28.75 37.05 -69.11
N PHE A 158 -28.58 35.82 -69.63
CA PHE A 158 -27.50 34.93 -69.22
C PHE A 158 -26.12 35.49 -69.59
N ARG A 159 -25.25 35.64 -68.57
CA ARG A 159 -23.85 36.04 -68.72
C ARG A 159 -22.99 35.11 -67.87
N ILE A 160 -22.16 34.29 -68.52
CA ILE A 160 -21.32 33.32 -67.79
C ILE A 160 -20.22 34.04 -66.99
N GLU A 161 -19.76 35.19 -67.46
CA GLU A 161 -18.75 36.04 -66.81
C GLU A 161 -19.27 36.65 -65.51
N ALA A 162 -20.59 36.74 -65.37
CA ALA A 162 -21.23 37.14 -64.13
C ALA A 162 -21.27 35.99 -63.11
N LEU A 163 -20.86 34.78 -63.45
CA LEU A 163 -20.73 33.67 -62.50
C LEU A 163 -19.25 33.46 -62.19
N ARG A 164 -18.95 33.36 -60.90
CA ARG A 164 -17.56 33.14 -60.43
C ARG A 164 -17.19 31.65 -60.47
N GLY A 165 -18.17 30.79 -60.72
CA GLY A 165 -18.05 29.34 -60.79
C GLY A 165 -17.76 28.78 -62.15
N HIS A 166 -16.52 28.37 -62.39
CA HIS A 166 -16.17 27.53 -63.54
C HIS A 166 -16.56 26.06 -63.33
N GLY A 167 -17.79 25.81 -62.88
CA GLY A 167 -18.39 24.50 -63.10
C GLY A 167 -18.62 24.30 -64.60
N ASP A 168 -18.81 23.05 -65.02
CA ASP A 168 -19.23 22.78 -66.40
C ASP A 168 -20.62 23.38 -66.64
N LEU A 169 -20.63 24.58 -67.22
CA LEU A 169 -21.79 25.33 -67.67
C LEU A 169 -21.87 25.31 -69.21
N GLY A 170 -21.08 24.47 -69.87
CA GLY A 170 -20.96 24.46 -71.34
C GLY A 170 -22.31 24.26 -72.01
N ASP A 171 -23.11 23.32 -71.52
CA ASP A 171 -24.46 23.05 -72.03
C ASP A 171 -25.42 24.23 -71.81
N LEU A 172 -25.35 24.86 -70.63
CA LEU A 172 -26.21 26.01 -70.31
C LEU A 172 -25.83 27.24 -71.15
N GLN A 173 -24.53 27.47 -71.36
CA GLN A 173 -24.01 28.55 -72.19
C GLN A 173 -24.35 28.32 -73.67
N ALA A 174 -24.19 27.10 -74.18
CA ALA A 174 -24.56 26.75 -75.54
C ALA A 174 -26.07 26.91 -75.78
N ALA A 175 -26.90 26.46 -74.84
CA ALA A 175 -28.34 26.64 -74.89
C ALA A 175 -28.74 28.12 -74.81
N ALA A 176 -28.09 28.94 -73.98
CA ALA A 176 -28.35 30.37 -73.92
C ALA A 176 -28.04 31.08 -75.26
N ALA A 177 -26.88 30.77 -75.84
CA ALA A 177 -26.44 31.34 -77.12
C ALA A 177 -27.34 30.93 -78.29
N ALA A 178 -27.82 29.69 -78.34
CA ALA A 178 -28.77 29.24 -79.36
C ALA A 178 -30.18 29.83 -79.15
N CYS A 179 -30.61 29.99 -77.89
CA CYS A 179 -31.88 30.61 -77.55
C CYS A 179 -31.94 32.09 -77.96
N THR A 180 -30.85 32.85 -77.77
CA THR A 180 -30.76 34.25 -78.23
C THR A 180 -30.81 34.41 -79.75
N ARG A 181 -30.41 33.38 -80.51
CA ARG A 181 -30.57 33.30 -81.98
C ARG A 181 -31.96 32.85 -82.43
N GLY A 182 -32.86 32.51 -81.51
CA GLY A 182 -34.22 32.05 -81.83
C GLY A 182 -34.32 30.58 -82.23
N GLU A 183 -33.32 29.75 -81.89
CA GLU A 183 -33.35 28.33 -82.22
C GLU A 183 -34.39 27.58 -81.36
N ALA A 184 -35.32 26.87 -82.02
CA ALA A 184 -36.48 26.26 -81.36
C ALA A 184 -36.12 25.22 -80.29
N TRP A 185 -35.06 24.44 -80.50
CA TRP A 185 -34.61 23.45 -79.52
C TRP A 185 -34.09 24.11 -78.24
N ALA A 186 -33.43 25.27 -78.37
CA ALA A 186 -32.79 25.98 -77.28
C ALA A 186 -33.79 26.75 -76.41
N MET A 187 -34.88 27.27 -77.00
CA MET A 187 -36.00 27.88 -76.26
C MET A 187 -36.66 26.90 -75.28
N ALA A 188 -36.68 25.59 -75.60
CA ALA A 188 -37.17 24.55 -74.71
C ALA A 188 -36.08 23.97 -73.78
N ALA A 189 -34.83 23.92 -74.24
CA ALA A 189 -33.72 23.34 -73.49
C ALA A 189 -33.21 24.28 -72.37
N TYR A 190 -33.09 25.59 -72.65
CA TYR A 190 -32.51 26.54 -71.71
C TYR A 190 -33.24 26.59 -70.35
N PRO A 191 -34.59 26.72 -70.28
CA PRO A 191 -35.28 26.74 -68.99
C PRO A 191 -35.07 25.46 -68.16
N ARG A 192 -34.95 24.30 -68.82
CA ARG A 192 -34.71 23.01 -68.15
C ARG A 192 -33.29 22.92 -67.60
N LEU A 193 -32.29 23.28 -68.42
CA LEU A 193 -30.89 23.29 -68.02
C LEU A 193 -30.64 24.31 -66.90
N HIS A 194 -31.25 25.49 -66.99
CA HIS A 194 -31.19 26.55 -65.99
C HIS A 194 -31.78 26.10 -64.65
N ALA A 195 -33.02 25.58 -64.65
CA ALA A 195 -33.68 25.06 -63.45
C ALA A 195 -32.90 23.88 -62.85
N GLY A 196 -32.35 22.99 -63.68
CA GLY A 196 -31.47 21.91 -63.26
C GLY A 196 -30.22 22.42 -62.54
N ARG A 197 -29.58 23.47 -63.07
CA ARG A 197 -28.40 24.06 -62.46
C ARG A 197 -28.68 24.76 -61.14
N ILE A 198 -29.79 25.52 -61.05
CA ILE A 198 -30.25 26.10 -59.78
C ILE A 198 -30.49 25.02 -58.74
N THR A 199 -31.15 23.92 -59.12
CA THR A 199 -31.42 22.79 -58.22
C THR A 199 -30.13 22.14 -57.75
N GLN A 200 -29.16 21.95 -58.64
CA GLN A 200 -27.85 21.40 -58.29
C GLN A 200 -27.10 22.31 -57.31
N LEU A 201 -27.03 23.62 -57.56
CA LEU A 201 -26.37 24.57 -56.66
C LEU A 201 -27.04 24.61 -55.28
N LYS A 202 -28.38 24.57 -55.22
CA LYS A 202 -29.12 24.47 -53.95
C LYS A 202 -28.77 23.22 -53.17
N ARG A 203 -28.69 22.05 -53.84
CA ARG A 203 -28.28 20.79 -53.19
C ARG A 203 -26.85 20.88 -52.66
N ASN A 204 -25.91 21.31 -53.48
CA ASN A 204 -24.50 21.44 -53.08
C ASN A 204 -24.34 22.39 -51.88
N LEU A 205 -25.05 23.52 -51.88
CA LEU A 205 -25.05 24.48 -50.77
C LEU A 205 -25.63 23.86 -49.48
N ALA A 206 -26.74 23.13 -49.59
CA ALA A 206 -27.35 22.44 -48.46
C ALA A 206 -26.45 21.34 -47.89
N GLU A 207 -25.78 20.56 -48.75
CA GLU A 207 -24.81 19.53 -48.35
C GLU A 207 -23.61 20.14 -47.62
N LEU A 208 -23.08 21.26 -48.11
CA LEU A 208 -21.98 21.97 -47.47
C LEU A 208 -22.38 22.52 -46.10
N GLN A 209 -23.53 23.20 -46.00
CA GLN A 209 -24.05 23.69 -44.72
C GLN A 209 -24.38 22.55 -43.74
N GLY A 210 -24.78 21.38 -44.25
CA GLY A 210 -25.01 20.18 -43.44
C GLY A 210 -23.71 19.62 -42.87
N ARG A 211 -22.67 19.49 -43.71
CA ARG A 211 -21.33 19.04 -43.29
C ARG A 211 -20.70 19.97 -42.26
N GLU A 212 -20.75 21.28 -42.48
CA GLU A 212 -20.25 22.30 -41.54
C GLU A 212 -20.94 22.20 -40.17
N ARG A 213 -22.29 22.11 -40.16
CA ARG A 213 -23.06 21.94 -38.93
C ARG A 213 -22.73 20.64 -38.19
N SER A 214 -22.60 19.53 -38.90
CA SER A 214 -22.21 18.25 -38.29
C SER A 214 -20.81 18.34 -37.69
N ARG A 215 -19.84 18.88 -38.43
CA ARG A 215 -18.46 19.07 -37.97
C ARG A 215 -18.38 19.89 -36.69
N LEU A 216 -19.11 21.02 -36.64
CA LEU A 216 -19.14 21.89 -35.46
C LEU A 216 -19.82 21.20 -34.26
N ALA A 217 -20.91 20.47 -34.49
CA ALA A 217 -21.57 19.70 -33.43
C ALA A 217 -20.67 18.60 -32.87
N ASP A 218 -19.95 17.86 -33.73
CA ASP A 218 -19.01 16.81 -33.32
C ASP A 218 -17.83 17.38 -32.52
N LEU A 219 -17.32 18.55 -32.92
CA LEU A 219 -16.27 19.27 -32.19
C LEU A 219 -16.75 19.72 -30.81
N GLN A 220 -17.95 20.30 -30.72
CA GLN A 220 -18.56 20.75 -29.47
C GLN A 220 -18.84 19.59 -28.51
N ALA A 221 -19.51 18.53 -28.98
CA ALA A 221 -19.80 17.36 -28.17
C ALA A 221 -18.52 16.70 -27.64
N GLY A 222 -17.48 16.64 -28.48
CA GLY A 222 -16.18 16.14 -28.07
C GLY A 222 -15.45 17.02 -27.06
N GLN A 223 -15.56 18.34 -27.18
CA GLN A 223 -15.01 19.29 -26.20
C GLN A 223 -15.73 19.16 -24.86
N GLU A 224 -17.06 19.08 -24.86
CA GLU A 224 -17.86 18.90 -23.64
C GLU A 224 -17.50 17.59 -22.92
N TRP A 225 -17.35 16.50 -23.68
CA TRP A 225 -16.93 15.22 -23.13
C TRP A 225 -15.53 15.30 -22.48
N GLU A 226 -14.56 15.93 -23.14
CA GLU A 226 -13.21 16.08 -22.56
C GLU A 226 -13.19 17.01 -21.34
N GLN A 227 -14.02 18.06 -21.34
CA GLN A 227 -14.19 18.95 -20.18
C GLN A 227 -14.83 18.22 -18.99
N GLN A 228 -15.80 17.36 -19.23
CA GLN A 228 -16.38 16.53 -18.18
C GLN A 228 -15.32 15.61 -17.56
N GLN A 229 -14.55 14.91 -18.39
CA GLN A 229 -13.47 14.03 -17.93
C GLN A 229 -12.39 14.80 -17.16
N LEU A 230 -12.07 16.02 -17.60
CA LEU A 230 -11.16 16.90 -16.88
C LEU A 230 -11.71 17.29 -15.49
N ALA A 231 -12.99 17.66 -15.40
CA ALA A 231 -13.62 18.03 -14.13
C ALA A 231 -13.67 16.85 -13.14
N GLU A 232 -13.97 15.65 -13.62
CA GLU A 232 -13.94 14.41 -12.83
C GLU A 232 -12.54 14.16 -12.26
N LEU A 233 -11.50 14.23 -13.11
CA LEU A 233 -10.12 14.04 -12.70
C LEU A 233 -9.61 15.15 -11.76
N GLN A 234 -10.03 16.40 -11.97
CA GLN A 234 -9.73 17.51 -11.05
C GLN A 234 -10.31 17.26 -9.65
N ALA A 235 -11.56 16.78 -9.57
CA ALA A 235 -12.19 16.46 -8.29
C ALA A 235 -11.48 15.29 -7.59
N GLU A 236 -11.04 14.28 -8.34
CA GLU A 236 -10.26 13.15 -7.82
C GLU A 236 -8.91 13.62 -7.24
N VAL A 237 -8.15 14.43 -7.99
CA VAL A 237 -6.87 14.99 -7.52
C VAL A 237 -7.08 15.87 -6.29
N GLN A 238 -8.09 16.75 -6.27
CA GLN A 238 -8.40 17.59 -5.11
C GLN A 238 -8.73 16.75 -3.87
N LYS A 239 -9.49 15.66 -4.05
CA LYS A 239 -9.81 14.74 -2.98
C LYS A 239 -8.54 14.08 -2.43
N MET A 240 -7.68 13.56 -3.31
CA MET A 240 -6.40 12.96 -2.90
C MET A 240 -5.50 13.95 -2.18
N GLU A 241 -5.43 15.21 -2.64
CA GLU A 241 -4.67 16.28 -1.99
C GLU A 241 -5.18 16.57 -0.57
N ALA A 242 -6.50 16.59 -0.39
CA ALA A 242 -7.14 16.80 0.90
C ALA A 242 -6.91 15.63 1.86
N GLU A 243 -6.88 14.40 1.35
CA GLU A 243 -6.69 13.17 2.13
C GLU A 243 -5.21 12.86 2.43
N LEU A 244 -4.27 13.37 1.62
CA LEU A 244 -2.83 13.07 1.76
C LEU A 244 -2.28 13.42 3.15
N GLY A 245 -2.57 14.62 3.65
CA GLY A 245 -2.08 15.06 4.97
C GLY A 245 -2.53 14.12 6.09
N PRO A 246 -3.86 13.92 6.27
CA PRO A 246 -4.40 12.96 7.24
C PRO A 246 -3.85 11.54 7.09
N GLU A 247 -3.68 11.02 5.87
CA GLU A 247 -3.13 9.69 5.66
C GLU A 247 -1.64 9.58 6.03
N GLN A 248 -0.85 10.61 5.72
CA GLN A 248 0.55 10.67 6.15
C GLN A 248 0.67 10.73 7.68
N GLU A 249 -0.19 11.50 8.34
CA GLU A 249 -0.23 11.56 9.80
C GLU A 249 -0.59 10.21 10.42
N ARG A 250 -1.58 9.50 9.86
CA ARG A 250 -1.93 8.14 10.29
C ARG A 250 -0.75 7.17 10.12
N ALA A 251 -0.10 7.15 8.96
CA ALA A 251 1.05 6.30 8.70
C ALA A 251 2.22 6.59 9.67
N ARG A 252 2.47 7.87 9.98
CA ARG A 252 3.47 8.28 10.99
C ARG A 252 3.08 7.84 12.39
N ALA A 253 1.82 8.01 12.78
CA ALA A 253 1.31 7.63 14.09
C ALA A 253 1.39 6.10 14.30
N GLU A 254 1.02 5.31 13.30
CA GLU A 254 1.13 3.85 13.33
C GLU A 254 2.59 3.40 13.45
N THR A 255 3.49 4.02 12.67
CA THR A 255 4.94 3.75 12.75
C THR A 255 5.47 4.09 14.14
N ALA A 256 5.11 5.27 14.67
CA ALA A 256 5.51 5.70 16.01
C ALA A 256 4.99 4.75 17.09
N ALA A 257 3.75 4.27 16.98
CA ALA A 257 3.17 3.30 17.92
C ALA A 257 3.92 1.96 17.90
N ARG A 258 4.30 1.46 16.72
CA ARG A 258 5.09 0.22 16.60
C ARG A 258 6.50 0.38 17.19
N VAL A 259 7.15 1.51 16.92
CA VAL A 259 8.46 1.84 17.52
C VAL A 259 8.35 1.94 19.03
N ALA A 260 7.35 2.65 19.54
CA ALA A 260 7.12 2.79 20.99
C ALA A 260 6.86 1.44 21.66
N LEU A 261 6.09 0.54 21.04
CA LEU A 261 5.87 -0.81 21.55
C LEU A 261 7.17 -1.63 21.59
N ALA A 262 8.00 -1.56 20.55
CA ALA A 262 9.29 -2.25 20.50
C ALA A 262 10.25 -1.73 21.58
N THR A 263 10.34 -0.41 21.74
CA THR A 263 11.14 0.24 22.79
C THR A 263 10.64 -0.13 24.19
N ALA A 264 9.35 0.01 24.46
CA ALA A 264 8.78 -0.29 25.78
C ALA A 264 9.00 -1.76 26.18
N ARG A 265 8.90 -2.69 25.22
CA ARG A 265 9.19 -4.10 25.44
C ARG A 265 10.63 -4.34 25.93
N LEU A 266 11.60 -3.67 25.29
CA LEU A 266 13.00 -3.76 25.67
C LEU A 266 13.31 -3.07 27.01
N GLU A 267 12.61 -1.98 27.32
CA GLU A 267 12.70 -1.29 28.61
C GLU A 267 12.15 -2.14 29.77
N ASP A 268 11.04 -2.85 29.52
CA ASP A 268 10.42 -3.72 30.52
C ASP A 268 11.10 -5.09 30.63
N PHE A 269 11.98 -5.47 29.70
CA PHE A 269 12.75 -6.71 29.75
C PHE A 269 13.73 -6.72 30.93
N GLN A 270 13.71 -7.81 31.71
CA GLN A 270 14.56 -7.98 32.88
C GLN A 270 15.69 -9.00 32.62
N HIS A 271 15.33 -10.25 32.40
CA HIS A 271 16.27 -11.35 32.20
C HIS A 271 15.58 -12.54 31.51
N VAL A 272 16.39 -13.53 31.14
CA VAL A 272 15.89 -14.83 30.66
C VAL A 272 16.45 -15.93 31.53
N HIS A 273 15.58 -16.80 32.03
CA HIS A 273 15.97 -18.01 32.73
C HIS A 273 15.78 -19.24 31.84
N GLU A 274 16.81 -20.07 31.73
CA GLU A 274 16.64 -21.49 31.45
C GLU A 274 16.31 -22.20 32.77
N ILE A 275 15.25 -23.01 32.79
CA ILE A 275 14.81 -23.77 33.95
C ILE A 275 14.71 -25.24 33.53
N THR A 276 15.45 -26.11 34.20
CA THR A 276 15.37 -27.57 34.00
C THR A 276 15.04 -28.25 35.32
N GLN A 277 14.09 -29.17 35.27
CA GLN A 277 13.55 -29.86 36.44
C GLN A 277 13.68 -31.37 36.30
N TRP A 278 14.01 -32.02 37.41
CA TRP A 278 14.03 -33.47 37.56
C TRP A 278 13.21 -33.88 38.77
N SER A 279 12.58 -35.05 38.70
CA SER A 279 11.93 -35.68 39.85
C SER A 279 12.86 -36.75 40.42
N VAL A 280 12.94 -36.79 41.74
CA VAL A 280 13.66 -37.84 42.48
C VAL A 280 12.64 -38.80 43.09
N VAL A 281 12.61 -40.04 42.60
CA VAL A 281 11.67 -41.07 43.08
C VAL A 281 12.43 -42.35 43.38
N HIS A 282 12.44 -42.78 44.65
CA HIS A 282 13.18 -43.96 45.13
C HIS A 282 14.66 -43.98 44.70
N GLY A 283 15.33 -42.82 44.73
CA GLY A 283 16.73 -42.68 44.30
C GLY A 283 16.95 -42.66 42.79
N SER A 284 15.89 -42.77 41.98
CA SER A 284 15.96 -42.58 40.53
C SER A 284 15.73 -41.11 40.16
N VAL A 285 16.56 -40.59 39.26
CA VAL A 285 16.44 -39.24 38.70
C VAL A 285 15.73 -39.31 37.35
N VAL A 286 14.62 -38.59 37.20
CA VAL A 286 13.82 -38.56 35.97
C VAL A 286 13.66 -37.12 35.51
N HIS A 287 14.04 -36.81 34.26
CA HIS A 287 13.78 -35.49 33.66
C HIS A 287 12.28 -35.21 33.60
N VAL A 288 11.89 -34.00 34.00
CA VAL A 288 10.48 -33.56 34.03
C VAL A 288 10.23 -32.57 32.90
N ALA A 289 11.01 -31.49 32.87
CA ALA A 289 10.82 -30.41 31.91
C ALA A 289 12.08 -29.56 31.76
N SER A 290 12.21 -28.95 30.58
CA SER A 290 13.18 -27.88 30.33
C SER A 290 12.48 -26.76 29.59
N VAL A 291 12.51 -25.55 30.16
CA VAL A 291 11.85 -24.37 29.61
C VAL A 291 12.79 -23.18 29.59
N VAL A 292 12.52 -22.23 28.71
CA VAL A 292 13.04 -20.87 28.83
C VAL A 292 11.93 -19.94 29.25
N GLU A 293 12.23 -19.03 30.15
CA GLU A 293 11.33 -18.03 30.70
C GLU A 293 11.89 -16.64 30.41
N ILE A 294 11.15 -15.82 29.67
CA ILE A 294 11.46 -14.38 29.53
C ILE A 294 10.72 -13.64 30.62
N GLN A 295 11.46 -12.91 31.44
CA GLN A 295 10.89 -12.04 32.47
C GLN A 295 10.82 -10.60 31.98
N PHE A 296 9.62 -10.03 32.02
CA PHE A 296 9.35 -8.61 31.88
C PHE A 296 8.87 -8.03 33.20
N ARG A 297 8.77 -6.71 33.30
CA ARG A 297 8.14 -6.03 34.44
C ARG A 297 6.67 -6.44 34.57
N GLY A 298 6.38 -7.30 35.54
CA GLY A 298 5.02 -7.74 35.86
C GLY A 298 4.44 -8.83 34.94
N GLN A 299 5.24 -9.36 33.99
CA GLN A 299 4.81 -10.39 33.04
C GLN A 299 5.93 -11.41 32.82
N GLN A 300 5.57 -12.67 32.55
CA GLN A 300 6.53 -13.71 32.22
C GLN A 300 5.96 -14.62 31.13
N TYR A 301 6.82 -15.08 30.25
CA TYR A 301 6.45 -15.97 29.14
C TYR A 301 7.37 -17.18 29.12
N ARG A 302 6.80 -18.38 29.03
CA ARG A 302 7.54 -19.64 29.04
C ARG A 302 7.41 -20.37 27.72
N GLY A 303 8.52 -20.90 27.22
CA GLY A 303 8.59 -21.74 26.03
C GLY A 303 9.32 -23.04 26.35
N ASN A 304 8.92 -24.12 25.68
CA ASN A 304 9.54 -25.43 25.86
C ASN A 304 10.89 -25.48 25.14
N LEU A 305 11.96 -25.73 25.89
CA LEU A 305 13.31 -25.95 25.36
C LEU A 305 13.57 -27.43 25.09
N GLY A 306 12.93 -28.31 25.87
CA GLY A 306 13.14 -29.76 25.85
C GLY A 306 14.50 -30.17 26.40
N GLU A 307 14.60 -31.43 26.86
CA GLU A 307 15.84 -31.98 27.42
C GLU A 307 17.00 -31.92 26.42
N LYS A 308 16.70 -32.24 25.16
CA LYS A 308 17.69 -32.19 24.07
C LYS A 308 18.30 -30.80 23.88
N GLY A 309 17.51 -29.74 24.02
CA GLY A 309 18.01 -28.36 23.89
C GLY A 309 19.04 -28.04 24.97
N VAL A 310 18.77 -28.46 26.21
CA VAL A 310 19.68 -28.30 27.36
C VAL A 310 20.96 -29.10 27.16
N ILE A 311 20.84 -30.37 26.76
CA ILE A 311 21.99 -31.26 26.51
C ILE A 311 22.87 -30.69 25.41
N LEU A 312 22.30 -30.31 24.26
CA LEU A 312 23.06 -29.77 23.13
C LEU A 312 23.80 -28.48 23.53
N GLN A 313 23.19 -27.63 24.35
CA GLN A 313 23.83 -26.41 24.81
C GLN A 313 24.94 -26.70 25.84
N ALA A 314 24.73 -27.67 26.73
CA ALA A 314 25.76 -28.12 27.67
C ALA A 314 26.96 -28.75 26.94
N GLN A 315 26.72 -29.54 25.87
CA GLN A 315 27.77 -30.12 25.02
C GLN A 315 28.59 -29.06 24.29
N ALA A 316 27.92 -28.06 23.71
CA ALA A 316 28.59 -27.02 22.96
C ALA A 316 29.48 -26.15 23.84
N ASN A 317 29.11 -25.98 25.12
CA ASN A 317 29.74 -25.07 26.09
C ASN A 317 30.05 -23.68 25.48
N ALA A 318 29.18 -23.22 24.58
CA ALA A 318 29.37 -21.97 23.86
C ALA A 318 29.11 -20.77 24.79
N ASP A 319 29.76 -19.66 24.48
CA ASP A 319 29.76 -18.45 25.31
C ASP A 319 28.45 -17.66 25.23
N GLY A 320 27.49 -18.09 24.39
CA GLY A 320 26.23 -17.37 24.16
C GLY A 320 24.98 -18.24 24.10
N LEU A 321 23.87 -17.65 23.65
CA LEU A 321 22.61 -18.35 23.45
C LEU A 321 22.76 -19.45 22.40
N SER A 322 22.26 -20.66 22.69
CA SER A 322 22.20 -21.72 21.67
C SER A 322 21.20 -21.35 20.57
N PRO A 323 21.37 -21.87 19.35
CA PRO A 323 20.38 -21.70 18.28
C PRO A 323 18.96 -22.13 18.68
N TRP A 324 18.84 -23.18 19.51
CA TRP A 324 17.56 -23.63 20.07
C TRP A 324 16.96 -22.63 21.05
N ALA A 325 17.77 -22.09 21.97
CA ALA A 325 17.33 -21.04 22.88
C ALA A 325 16.87 -19.80 22.11
N VAL A 326 17.65 -19.35 21.11
CA VAL A 326 17.29 -18.21 20.25
C VAL A 326 15.94 -18.44 19.58
N LEU A 327 15.71 -19.61 18.98
CA LEU A 327 14.45 -19.92 18.29
C LEU A 327 13.25 -19.83 19.24
N VAL A 328 13.36 -20.39 20.44
CA VAL A 328 12.27 -20.32 21.43
C VAL A 328 12.08 -18.89 21.91
N LEU A 329 13.17 -18.17 22.20
CA LEU A 329 13.11 -16.78 22.66
C LEU A 329 12.49 -15.83 21.63
N ASP A 330 12.82 -15.99 20.35
CA ASP A 330 12.25 -15.20 19.26
C ASP A 330 10.75 -15.49 19.06
N SER A 331 10.27 -16.69 19.44
CA SER A 331 8.84 -17.01 19.43
C SER A 331 8.07 -16.42 20.62
N LEU A 332 8.75 -16.19 21.74
CA LEU A 332 8.16 -15.61 22.96
C LEU A 332 8.19 -14.08 22.95
N TRP A 333 9.23 -13.48 22.34
CA TRP A 333 9.44 -12.03 22.32
C TRP A 333 8.25 -11.21 21.79
N PRO A 334 7.51 -11.63 20.74
CA PRO A 334 6.34 -10.91 20.24
C PRO A 334 5.11 -11.01 21.15
N GLN A 335 5.10 -11.91 22.14
CA GLN A 335 3.94 -12.14 23.02
C GLN A 335 3.78 -11.06 24.09
N TYR A 336 4.81 -10.22 24.28
CA TYR A 336 4.78 -9.08 25.19
C TYR A 336 3.56 -8.19 24.91
N LYS A 337 2.80 -7.91 25.97
CA LYS A 337 1.73 -6.92 25.96
C LYS A 337 2.16 -5.72 26.78
N LEU A 338 1.82 -4.51 26.34
CA LEU A 338 1.96 -3.35 27.21
C LEU A 338 1.17 -3.61 28.50
N PRO A 339 1.77 -3.43 29.69
CA PRO A 339 1.01 -3.44 30.92
C PRO A 339 -0.14 -2.44 30.79
N ASP A 340 -1.34 -2.79 31.29
CA ASP A 340 -2.49 -1.89 31.38
C ASP A 340 -2.14 -0.71 32.32
N LYS A 341 -1.34 0.22 31.83
CA LYS A 341 -1.19 1.55 32.40
C LYS A 341 -2.45 2.27 31.95
N GLY A 342 -3.44 2.38 32.84
CA GLY A 342 -4.77 2.91 32.56
C GLY A 342 -4.78 3.93 31.42
N ALA A 343 -5.34 3.52 30.29
CA ALA A 343 -5.65 4.30 29.10
C ALA A 343 -4.74 5.53 28.84
N ILE A 344 -3.60 5.32 28.18
CA ILE A 344 -3.16 6.36 27.25
C ILE A 344 -4.15 6.29 26.07
N LYS A 345 -5.18 7.13 26.13
CA LYS A 345 -6.01 7.42 24.95
C LYS A 345 -5.09 8.05 23.91
N LEU A 346 -4.83 7.31 22.83
CA LEU A 346 -4.33 7.85 21.58
C LEU A 346 -5.47 8.56 20.84
#